data_AF-A0A091Q6U6-F1
#
_entry.id   AF-A0A091Q6U6-F1
#
_cell.length_a   1.000
_cell.length_b   1.000
_cell.length_c   1.000
_cell.angle_alpha   90.00
_cell.angle_beta   90.00
_cell.angle_gamma   90.00
#
_symmetry.space_group_name_H-M   'P 1'
#
loop_
_entity.id
_entity.type
_entity.pdbx_description
1 polymer ?
#
loop_
_entity_poly.entity_id
_entity_poly.type
_entity_poly.pdbx_seq_one_letter_code
_entity_poly.pdbx_strand_id
1 'polypeptide(L)'
;LQEKDLIHKLFKVLAPRFQPHPGSYTRLLQIPNRDDLDRAKMAVIELKGNPFPPLIRPRRDTEKTLLNQLLKGYREDMERTAAP
;
A
#
# COMPACT_ATOMS: atom_id res chain seq x y z
N LEU A 1 17.16 14.55 13.28
CA LEU A 1 15.98 15.45 13.24
C LEU A 1 16.47 16.86 13.56
N GLN A 2 16.36 17.77 12.59
CA GLN A 2 16.78 19.18 12.74
C GLN A 2 15.80 19.91 13.68
N GLU A 3 14.51 19.77 13.44
CA GLU A 3 13.42 20.15 14.36
C GLU A 3 13.38 19.20 15.57
N LYS A 4 13.55 19.76 16.78
CA LYS A 4 13.73 18.99 18.02
C LYS A 4 12.43 18.50 18.65
N ASP A 5 11.34 19.23 18.42
CA ASP A 5 9.98 18.85 18.81
C ASP A 5 9.52 17.53 18.13
N LEU A 6 10.00 17.25 16.91
CA LEU A 6 9.71 16.01 16.20
C LEU A 6 10.25 14.75 16.91
N ILE A 7 11.23 14.88 17.80
CA ILE A 7 11.77 13.76 18.58
C ILE A 7 10.67 13.18 19.48
N HIS A 8 9.89 14.04 20.14
CA HIS A 8 8.78 13.61 20.98
C HIS A 8 7.72 12.88 20.13
N LYS A 9 7.34 13.45 18.98
CA LYS A 9 6.40 12.83 18.03
C LYS A 9 6.88 11.47 17.55
N LEU A 10 8.17 11.32 17.25
CA LEU A 10 8.76 10.06 16.80
C LEU A 10 8.57 8.95 17.84
N PHE A 11 8.96 9.20 19.09
CA PHE A 11 8.96 8.15 20.12
C PHE A 11 7.61 7.96 20.82
N LYS A 12 6.80 9.01 20.96
CA LYS A 12 5.52 8.94 21.69
C LYS A 12 4.31 8.73 20.79
N VAL A 13 4.40 9.07 19.49
CA VAL A 13 3.27 8.93 18.56
C VAL A 13 3.56 7.89 17.49
N LEU A 14 4.70 7.98 16.79
CA LEU A 14 4.97 7.11 15.64
C LEU A 14 5.42 5.71 16.05
N ALA A 15 6.30 5.58 17.06
CA ALA A 15 6.77 4.26 17.49
C ALA A 15 5.64 3.36 18.05
N PRO A 16 4.76 3.83 18.97
CA PRO A 16 3.64 3.01 19.44
C PRO A 16 2.64 2.66 18.32
N ARG A 17 2.40 3.58 17.38
CA ARG A 17 1.51 3.34 16.23
C ARG A 17 1.95 2.13 15.39
N PHE A 18 3.26 1.95 15.24
CA PHE A 18 3.82 0.88 14.40
C PHE A 18 4.23 -0.37 15.17
N GLN A 19 3.99 -0.43 16.48
CA GLN A 19 4.28 -1.62 17.30
C GLN A 19 3.68 -2.93 16.75
N PRO A 20 2.42 -2.98 16.25
CA PRO A 20 1.88 -4.23 15.69
C PRO A 20 2.31 -4.50 14.24
N HIS A 21 3.07 -3.60 13.61
CA HIS A 21 3.46 -3.70 12.20
C HIS A 21 4.89 -4.23 12.10
N PRO A 22 5.11 -5.52 11.76
CA PRO A 22 6.45 -6.11 11.68
C PRO A 22 7.28 -5.59 10.50
N GLY A 23 6.68 -4.80 9.59
CA GLY A 23 7.40 -4.18 8.48
C GLY A 23 6.52 -3.26 7.64
N SER A 24 7.16 -2.48 6.76
CA SER A 24 6.55 -1.50 5.86
C SER A 24 5.75 -0.40 6.60
N TYR A 25 6.46 0.58 7.17
CA TYR A 25 5.87 1.75 7.83
C TYR A 25 5.39 2.81 6.84
N THR A 26 6.02 2.84 5.68
CA THR A 26 5.77 3.81 4.62
C THR A 26 5.00 3.19 3.46
N ARG A 27 4.29 4.03 2.72
CA ARG A 27 3.78 3.76 1.39
C ARG A 27 4.39 4.78 0.44
N LEU A 28 4.85 4.32 -0.72
CA LEU A 28 5.37 5.16 -1.78
C LEU A 28 4.49 4.96 -3.02
N LEU A 29 3.99 6.05 -3.61
CA LEU A 29 3.21 6.03 -4.83
C LEU A 29 3.81 7.00 -5.84
N GLN A 30 4.03 6.54 -7.06
CA GLN A 30 4.45 7.42 -8.15
C GLN A 30 3.26 8.29 -8.57
N ILE A 31 3.55 9.57 -8.77
CA ILE A 31 2.60 10.53 -9.33
C ILE A 31 3.11 10.97 -10.71
N PRO A 32 2.29 11.68 -11.51
CA PRO A 32 2.77 12.27 -12.75
C PRO A 32 4.04 13.09 -12.54
N ASN A 33 4.83 13.21 -13.60
CA ASN A 33 6.03 14.03 -13.56
C ASN A 33 5.66 15.47 -13.21
N ARG A 34 6.59 16.18 -12.55
CA ARG A 34 6.37 17.57 -12.20
C ARG A 34 6.16 18.39 -13.46
N ASP A 35 5.01 19.03 -13.55
CA ASP A 35 4.71 19.97 -14.61
C ASP A 35 5.54 21.26 -14.44
N ASP A 36 5.77 21.95 -15.55
CA ASP A 36 6.27 23.33 -15.63
C ASP A 36 7.80 23.59 -15.57
N LEU A 37 8.65 22.66 -15.13
CA LEU A 37 10.12 22.89 -15.12
C LEU A 37 10.95 21.83 -15.86
N ASP A 38 11.12 20.66 -15.25
CA ASP A 38 12.15 19.69 -15.61
C ASP A 38 11.58 18.30 -15.93
N ARG A 39 10.25 18.15 -15.86
CA ARG A 39 9.55 16.87 -16.02
C ARG A 39 10.13 15.78 -15.13
N ALA A 40 10.61 16.14 -13.94
CA ALA A 40 11.19 15.19 -13.00
C ALA A 40 10.17 14.12 -12.59
N LYS A 41 10.66 12.90 -12.37
CA LYS A 41 9.84 11.80 -11.82
C LYS A 41 9.54 12.08 -10.35
N MET A 42 8.25 12.09 -9.99
CA MET A 42 7.78 12.45 -8.67
C MET A 42 7.11 11.27 -7.96
N ALA A 43 7.14 11.28 -6.63
CA ALA A 43 6.44 10.31 -5.80
C ALA A 43 5.92 10.95 -4.52
N VAL A 44 4.85 10.38 -3.98
CA VAL A 44 4.29 10.69 -2.66
C VAL A 44 4.70 9.59 -1.70
N ILE A 45 5.31 9.95 -0.58
CA ILE A 45 5.59 9.06 0.53
C ILE A 45 4.69 9.40 1.72
N GLU A 46 4.06 8.40 2.31
CA GLU A 46 3.23 8.57 3.50
C GLU A 46 3.56 7.53 4.57
N LEU A 47 3.36 7.90 5.83
CA LEU A 47 3.34 6.95 6.95
C LEU A 47 1.95 6.32 7.04
N LYS A 48 1.87 4.99 7.13
CA LYS A 48 0.59 4.28 7.24
C LYS A 48 -0.16 4.69 8.51
N GLY A 49 -1.50 4.71 8.43
CA GLY A 49 -2.36 5.11 9.55
C GLY A 49 -2.24 6.60 9.92
N ASN A 50 -1.83 7.44 8.98
CA ASN A 50 -1.95 8.89 9.14
C ASN A 50 -3.43 9.33 9.11
N PRO A 51 -3.78 10.51 9.67
CA PRO A 51 -5.17 10.99 9.74
C PRO A 51 -5.65 11.70 8.46
N PHE A 52 -4.89 11.65 7.36
CA PHE A 52 -5.23 12.34 6.12
C PHE A 52 -6.12 11.46 5.23
N PRO A 53 -6.82 12.06 4.24
CA PRO A 53 -7.57 11.28 3.25
C PRO A 53 -6.70 10.22 2.57
N PRO A 54 -7.22 9.00 2.34
CA PRO A 54 -6.44 7.92 1.75
C PRO A 54 -6.07 8.26 0.30
N LEU A 55 -4.80 7.99 -0.07
CA LEU A 55 -4.34 8.14 -1.45
C LEU A 55 -5.13 7.23 -2.40
N ILE A 56 -5.38 7.71 -3.63
CA ILE A 56 -5.96 6.92 -4.71
C ILE A 56 -4.97 5.84 -5.09
N ARG A 57 -5.39 4.57 -5.03
CA ARG A 57 -4.55 3.42 -5.32
C ARG A 57 -5.05 2.68 -6.55
N PRO A 58 -4.15 2.10 -7.36
CA PRO A 58 -4.53 1.08 -8.33
C PRO A 58 -5.26 -0.03 -7.59
N ARG A 59 -6.51 -0.32 -8.01
CA ARG A 59 -7.26 -1.44 -7.47
C ARG A 59 -6.89 -2.68 -8.25
N ARG A 60 -6.77 -3.82 -7.55
CA ARG A 60 -6.71 -5.11 -8.23
C ARG A 60 -8.04 -5.39 -8.90
N ASP A 61 -7.99 -6.15 -9.98
CA ASP A 61 -9.20 -6.63 -10.64
C ASP A 61 -10.08 -7.40 -9.67
N THR A 62 -11.38 -7.27 -9.87
CA THR A 62 -12.36 -7.97 -9.04
C THR A 62 -12.35 -9.47 -9.34
N GLU A 63 -12.79 -10.28 -8.39
CA GLU A 63 -12.90 -11.73 -8.59
C GLU A 63 -13.84 -12.09 -9.75
N LYS A 64 -14.81 -11.21 -10.06
CA LYS A 64 -15.85 -11.42 -11.06
C LYS A 64 -15.42 -11.14 -12.50
N THR A 65 -14.15 -10.82 -12.75
CA THR A 65 -13.66 -10.80 -14.13
C THR A 65 -13.70 -12.20 -14.72
N LEU A 66 -13.89 -12.30 -16.04
CA LEU A 66 -13.94 -13.59 -16.73
C LEU A 66 -12.71 -14.44 -16.40
N LEU A 67 -11.52 -13.85 -16.46
CA LEU A 67 -10.26 -14.52 -16.14
C LEU A 67 -10.23 -15.05 -14.70
N ASN A 68 -10.62 -14.23 -13.71
CA ASN A 68 -10.55 -14.64 -12.31
C ASN A 68 -11.59 -15.71 -11.98
N GLN A 69 -12.77 -15.70 -12.61
CA GLN A 69 -13.76 -16.77 -12.48
C GLN A 69 -13.26 -18.10 -13.08
N LEU A 70 -12.58 -18.04 -14.24
CA LEU A 70 -11.99 -19.24 -14.86
C LEU A 70 -10.87 -19.82 -13.99
N LEU A 71 -9.98 -18.97 -13.46
CA LEU A 71 -8.92 -19.40 -12.54
C LEU A 71 -9.48 -20.00 -11.26
N LYS A 72 -10.58 -19.46 -10.74
CA LYS A 72 -11.28 -20.00 -9.58
C LYS A 72 -11.85 -21.38 -9.86
N GLY A 73 -12.60 -21.55 -10.96
CA GLY A 73 -13.16 -22.84 -11.35
C GLY A 73 -12.07 -23.90 -11.53
N TYR A 74 -10.97 -23.55 -12.20
CA TYR A 74 -9.83 -24.46 -12.35
C TYR A 74 -9.24 -24.89 -11.00
N ARG A 75 -9.09 -23.95 -10.06
CA ARG A 75 -8.59 -24.26 -8.71
C ARG A 75 -9.54 -25.21 -7.96
N GLU A 76 -10.84 -24.99 -8.05
CA GLU A 76 -11.85 -25.84 -7.41
C GLU A 76 -11.84 -27.26 -8.01
N ASP A 77 -11.72 -27.39 -9.33
CA ASP A 77 -11.62 -28.69 -9.99
C ASP A 77 -10.32 -29.44 -9.63
N MET A 78 -9.21 -28.72 -9.50
CA MET A 78 -7.95 -29.30 -9.00
C MET A 78 -8.07 -29.80 -7.56
N GLU A 79 -8.70 -29.02 -6.68
CA GLU A 79 -8.94 -29.41 -5.28
C GLU A 79 -9.85 -30.66 -5.21
N ARG A 80 -10.87 -30.76 -6.08
CA ARG A 80 -11.74 -31.96 -6.18
C ARG A 80 -11.00 -33.18 -6.69
N THR A 81 -10.14 -33.02 -7.70
CA THR A 81 -9.38 -34.13 -8.30
C THR A 81 -8.29 -34.66 -7.36
N ALA A 82 -7.78 -33.81 -6.47
CA ALA A 82 -6.78 -34.16 -5.46
C ALA A 82 -7.37 -34.71 -4.15
N ALA A 83 -8.70 -34.63 -3.96
CA ALA A 83 -9.36 -35.24 -2.83
C ALA A 83 -9.49 -36.78 -3.05
N PRO A 84 -9.16 -37.61 -2.05
CA PRO A 84 -9.17 -39.07 -2.17
C PRO A 84 -10.59 -39.66 -2.30
#